data_AF-C7R256-F1
#
_entry.id   AF-C7R256-F1
#
_cell.length_a   1.000
_cell.length_b   1.000
_cell.length_c   1.000
_cell.angle_alpha   90.00
_cell.angle_beta   90.00
_cell.angle_gamma   90.00
#
_symmetry.space_group_name_H-M   'P 1'
#
loop_
_entity.id
_entity.type
_entity.pdbx_description
1 polymer ?
#
loop_
_entity_poly.entity_id
_entity_poly.type
_entity_poly.pdbx_seq_one_letter_code
_entity_poly.pdbx_strand_id
1 'polypeptide(L)'
;MSDQTGDQETPAQAKEIDWKAEARKWETRAKENFDALASKESAIQELTAKNEALTGKVKDLETVISEGEKEKAFAQTLAEVAEATGVPAAALRGSTREELEAHAETLKPFVTPSGPVAPKAGDAPEKTSGGEEIEFVRGLFGRE
;
A
#
# COMPACT_ATOMS: atom_id res chain seq x y z
N MET A 1 81.29 -37.56 -57.94
CA MET A 1 80.66 -36.46 -57.19
C MET A 1 79.66 -35.81 -58.13
N SER A 2 78.40 -36.20 -57.96
CA SER A 2 77.24 -35.66 -58.66
C SER A 2 76.97 -34.24 -58.19
N ASP A 3 76.53 -33.35 -59.09
CA ASP A 3 75.34 -32.53 -58.80
C ASP A 3 74.70 -31.99 -60.09
N GLN A 4 73.41 -32.31 -60.22
CA GLN A 4 72.41 -31.84 -61.18
C GLN A 4 72.15 -30.33 -60.96
N THR A 5 72.03 -29.51 -62.01
CA THR A 5 70.77 -29.10 -62.68
C THR A 5 69.64 -28.66 -61.74
N GLY A 6 69.10 -27.45 -61.95
CA GLY A 6 67.67 -27.20 -61.78
C GLY A 6 67.28 -25.90 -61.06
N ASP A 7 66.90 -24.92 -61.87
CA ASP A 7 65.76 -24.00 -61.73
C ASP A 7 65.21 -23.56 -60.35
N GLN A 8 65.04 -22.22 -60.29
CA GLN A 8 63.86 -21.50 -59.79
C GLN A 8 63.40 -21.76 -58.35
N GLU A 9 63.71 -20.82 -57.45
CA GLU A 9 62.76 -20.41 -56.41
C GLU A 9 62.52 -18.90 -56.47
N THR A 10 61.43 -18.54 -57.13
CA THR A 10 60.75 -17.24 -57.00
C THR A 10 60.49 -16.96 -55.52
N PRO A 11 60.83 -15.78 -54.96
CA PRO A 11 60.38 -15.43 -53.62
C PRO A 11 58.86 -15.26 -53.65
N ALA A 12 58.16 -16.09 -52.88
CA ALA A 12 56.73 -16.01 -52.66
C ALA A 12 56.32 -14.57 -52.36
N GLN A 13 55.37 -14.05 -53.15
CA GLN A 13 54.95 -12.65 -53.10
C GLN A 13 54.52 -12.26 -51.68
N ALA A 14 55.26 -11.34 -51.07
CA ALA A 14 54.78 -10.64 -49.87
C ALA A 14 53.48 -9.92 -50.25
N LYS A 15 52.37 -10.27 -49.59
CA LYS A 15 51.10 -9.54 -49.73
C LYS A 15 51.34 -8.09 -49.33
N GLU A 16 51.43 -7.21 -50.30
CA GLU A 16 51.47 -5.77 -50.08
C GLU A 16 50.13 -5.37 -49.44
N ILE A 17 50.19 -4.90 -48.20
CA ILE A 17 49.00 -4.49 -47.44
C ILE A 17 48.54 -3.15 -48.02
N ASP A 18 47.31 -3.11 -48.54
CA ASP A 18 46.66 -1.86 -48.91
C ASP A 18 46.22 -1.11 -47.64
N TRP A 19 47.10 -0.22 -47.17
CA TRP A 19 46.86 0.62 -46.00
C TRP A 19 45.62 1.51 -46.13
N LYS A 20 45.21 1.88 -47.35
CA LYS A 20 44.00 2.68 -47.59
C LYS A 20 42.75 1.84 -47.37
N ALA A 21 42.76 0.58 -47.78
CA ALA A 21 41.68 -0.35 -47.52
C ALA A 21 41.55 -0.65 -46.01
N GLU A 22 42.66 -0.86 -45.30
CA GLU A 22 42.61 -1.12 -43.84
C GLU A 22 42.15 0.13 -43.06
N ALA A 23 42.58 1.34 -43.47
CA ALA A 23 42.10 2.59 -42.87
C ALA A 23 40.58 2.74 -42.99
N ARG A 24 40.00 2.49 -44.17
CA ARG A 24 38.53 2.55 -44.36
C ARG A 24 37.78 1.51 -43.54
N LYS A 25 38.36 0.31 -43.39
CA LYS A 25 37.80 -0.76 -42.54
C LYS A 25 37.80 -0.36 -41.07
N TRP A 26 38.86 0.29 -40.58
CA TRP A 26 38.91 0.78 -39.20
C TRP A 26 37.96 1.96 -38.99
N GLU A 27 37.83 2.86 -39.96
CA GLU A 27 36.85 3.95 -39.92
C GLU A 27 35.42 3.40 -39.83
N THR A 28 35.08 2.40 -40.65
CA THR A 28 33.77 1.74 -40.61
C THR A 28 33.51 1.09 -39.25
N ARG A 29 34.48 0.32 -38.73
CA ARG A 29 34.37 -0.31 -37.41
C ARG A 29 34.26 0.69 -36.27
N ALA A 30 35.00 1.80 -36.34
CA ALA A 30 34.95 2.85 -35.33
C ALA A 30 33.55 3.48 -35.29
N LYS A 31 32.96 3.73 -36.47
CA LYS A 31 31.61 4.26 -36.58
C LYS A 31 30.55 3.29 -36.05
N GLU A 32 30.61 2.02 -36.46
CA GLU A 32 29.70 0.97 -35.97
C GLU A 32 29.80 0.81 -34.45
N ASN A 33 31.02 0.81 -33.90
CA ASN A 33 31.23 0.74 -32.45
C ASN A 33 30.70 1.97 -31.73
N PHE A 34 30.88 3.17 -32.30
CA PHE A 34 30.35 4.40 -31.74
C PHE A 34 28.83 4.38 -31.69
N ASP A 35 28.17 4.01 -32.79
CA ASP A 35 26.71 3.92 -32.86
C ASP A 35 26.17 2.87 -31.88
N ALA A 36 26.85 1.72 -31.76
CA ALA A 36 26.51 0.68 -30.79
C ALA A 36 26.68 1.15 -29.33
N LEU A 37 27.73 1.92 -29.02
CA LEU A 37 27.94 2.50 -27.69
C LEU A 37 26.89 3.56 -27.36
N ALA A 38 26.56 4.44 -28.31
CA ALA A 38 25.52 5.45 -28.13
C ALA A 38 24.15 4.81 -27.84
N SER A 39 23.80 3.73 -28.55
CA SER A 39 22.57 2.99 -28.30
C SER A 39 22.56 2.33 -26.91
N LYS A 40 23.69 1.73 -26.49
CA LYS A 40 23.81 1.13 -25.15
C LYS A 40 23.72 2.18 -24.04
N GLU A 41 24.36 3.33 -24.22
CA GLU A 41 24.30 4.43 -23.26
C GLU A 41 22.86 4.92 -23.08
N SER A 42 22.13 5.12 -24.18
CA SER A 42 20.70 5.47 -24.12
C SER A 42 19.87 4.40 -23.40
N ALA A 43 20.12 3.12 -23.64
CA ALA A 43 19.42 2.03 -22.97
C ALA A 43 19.74 1.97 -21.47
N ILE A 44 20.99 2.21 -21.08
CA ILE A 44 21.42 2.28 -19.67
C ILE A 44 20.74 3.45 -18.96
N GLN A 45 20.66 4.62 -19.60
CA GLN A 45 19.98 5.78 -19.05
C GLN A 45 18.49 5.51 -18.84
N GLU A 46 17.82 4.90 -19.82
CA GLU A 46 16.39 4.53 -19.70
C GLU A 46 16.16 3.50 -18.59
N LEU A 47 17.01 2.47 -18.51
CA LEU A 47 16.91 1.45 -17.46
C LEU A 47 17.19 2.02 -16.07
N THR A 48 18.18 2.91 -15.95
CA THR A 48 18.49 3.60 -14.69
C THR A 48 17.29 4.43 -14.25
N ALA A 49 16.72 5.25 -15.14
CA ALA A 49 15.54 6.06 -14.82
C ALA A 49 14.32 5.19 -14.41
N LYS A 50 14.10 4.06 -15.08
CA LYS A 50 13.04 3.11 -14.70
C LYS A 50 13.31 2.47 -13.34
N ASN A 51 14.56 2.12 -13.05
CA ASN A 51 14.95 1.50 -11.78
C ASN A 51 14.76 2.47 -10.61
N GLU A 52 15.16 3.73 -10.76
CA GLU A 52 14.92 4.78 -9.76
C GLU A 52 13.42 4.99 -9.52
N ALA A 53 12.62 5.07 -10.59
CA ALA A 53 11.17 5.22 -10.47
C ALA A 53 10.50 4.02 -9.77
N LEU A 54 10.95 2.79 -10.07
CA LEU A 54 10.45 1.58 -9.40
C LEU A 54 10.87 1.53 -7.94
N THR A 55 12.12 1.90 -7.63
CA THR A 55 12.62 1.96 -6.25
C THR A 55 11.81 2.95 -5.41
N GLY A 56 11.48 4.12 -5.96
CA GLY A 56 10.58 5.07 -5.31
C GLY A 56 9.21 4.47 -5.00
N LYS A 57 8.56 3.84 -5.99
CA LYS A 57 7.25 3.19 -5.81
C LYS A 57 7.27 2.06 -4.78
N VAL A 58 8.34 1.27 -4.74
CA VAL A 58 8.50 0.20 -3.75
C VAL A 58 8.54 0.80 -2.35
N LYS A 59 9.34 1.85 -2.14
CA LYS A 59 9.42 2.54 -0.84
C LYS A 59 8.08 3.14 -0.40
N ASP A 60 7.34 3.74 -1.33
CA ASP A 60 6.01 4.29 -1.03
C ASP A 60 5.03 3.18 -0.63
N LEU A 61 5.03 2.04 -1.35
CA LEU A 61 4.19 0.89 -1.03
C LEU A 61 4.58 0.26 0.31
N GLU A 62 5.87 0.12 0.60
CA GLU A 62 6.36 -0.36 1.90
C GLU A 62 5.90 0.54 3.05
N THR A 63 5.88 1.86 2.84
CA THR A 63 5.37 2.82 3.84
C THR A 63 3.88 2.62 4.07
N VAL A 64 3.08 2.53 3.01
CA VAL A 64 1.62 2.29 3.10
C VAL A 64 1.32 0.95 3.77
N ILE A 65 2.08 -0.10 3.46
CA ILE A 65 1.91 -1.41 4.11
C ILE A 65 2.24 -1.30 5.60
N SER A 66 3.35 -0.67 5.97
CA SER A 66 3.73 -0.50 7.37
C SER A 66 2.71 0.30 8.16
N GLU A 67 2.15 1.36 7.57
CA GLU A 67 1.06 2.14 8.18
C GLU A 67 -0.21 1.29 8.35
N GLY A 68 -0.63 0.58 7.31
CA GLY A 68 -1.80 -0.30 7.37
C GLY A 68 -1.64 -1.47 8.35
N GLU A 69 -0.43 -2.01 8.51
CA GLU A 69 -0.12 -3.03 9.52
C GLU A 69 -0.21 -2.47 10.95
N LYS A 70 0.30 -1.26 11.18
CA LYS A 70 0.15 -0.58 12.48
C LYS A 70 -1.30 -0.32 12.82
N GLU A 71 -2.10 0.15 11.85
CA GLU A 71 -3.54 0.36 12.03
C GLU A 71 -4.27 -0.95 12.37
N LYS A 72 -3.96 -2.05 11.69
CA LYS A 72 -4.54 -3.37 11.99
C LYS A 72 -4.14 -3.87 13.37
N ALA A 73 -2.87 -3.77 13.74
CA ALA A 73 -2.39 -4.16 15.07
C ALA A 73 -3.04 -3.33 16.17
N PHE A 74 -3.22 -2.02 15.93
CA PHE A 74 -3.92 -1.12 16.83
C PHE A 74 -5.41 -1.48 16.96
N ALA A 75 -6.10 -1.74 15.85
CA ALA A 75 -7.50 -2.16 15.84
C ALA A 75 -7.70 -3.50 16.57
N GLN A 76 -6.77 -4.45 16.42
CA GLN A 76 -6.77 -5.71 17.18
C GLN A 76 -6.60 -5.44 18.68
N THR A 77 -5.65 -4.60 19.07
CA THR A 77 -5.44 -4.22 20.47
C THR A 77 -6.69 -3.57 21.07
N LEU A 78 -7.36 -2.68 20.32
CA LEU A 78 -8.63 -2.07 20.71
C LEU A 78 -9.74 -3.10 20.93
N ALA A 79 -9.85 -4.08 20.04
CA ALA A 79 -10.85 -5.13 20.15
C ALA A 79 -10.59 -6.01 21.38
N GLU A 80 -9.33 -6.39 21.64
CA GLU A 80 -8.94 -7.16 22.82
C GLU A 80 -9.25 -6.44 24.13
N VAL A 81 -8.90 -5.15 24.23
CA VAL A 81 -9.19 -4.35 25.43
C VAL A 81 -10.70 -4.16 25.62
N ALA A 82 -11.44 -3.95 24.54
CA ALA A 82 -12.89 -3.83 24.57
C ALA A 82 -13.56 -5.11 25.08
N GLU A 83 -13.13 -6.28 24.59
CA GLU A 83 -13.63 -7.58 25.03
C GLU A 83 -13.29 -7.85 26.51
N ALA A 84 -12.05 -7.56 26.93
CA ALA A 84 -11.60 -7.78 28.30
C ALA A 84 -12.33 -6.90 29.34
N THR A 85 -12.70 -5.68 28.95
CA THR A 85 -13.31 -4.70 29.88
C THR A 85 -14.82 -4.59 29.76
N GLY A 86 -15.42 -5.06 28.66
CA GLY A 86 -16.83 -4.92 28.34
C GLY A 86 -17.22 -3.52 27.83
N VAL A 87 -16.23 -2.65 27.56
CA VAL A 87 -16.44 -1.31 26.99
C VAL A 87 -16.33 -1.37 25.47
N PRO A 88 -17.30 -0.83 24.69
CA PRO A 88 -17.21 -0.85 23.23
C PRO A 88 -15.92 -0.20 22.72
N ALA A 89 -15.23 -0.83 21.75
CA ALA A 89 -13.99 -0.32 21.18
C ALA A 89 -14.11 1.13 20.66
N ALA A 90 -15.28 1.50 20.11
CA ALA A 90 -15.55 2.86 19.64
C ALA A 90 -15.56 3.93 20.75
N ALA A 91 -15.71 3.54 22.01
CA ALA A 91 -15.68 4.42 23.17
C ALA A 91 -14.27 4.53 23.80
N LEU A 92 -13.33 3.66 23.42
CA LEU A 92 -11.97 3.69 23.95
C LEU A 92 -11.11 4.71 23.20
N ARG A 93 -10.31 5.47 23.96
CA ARG A 93 -9.35 6.43 23.42
C ARG A 93 -7.99 6.16 24.05
N GLY A 94 -6.97 6.17 23.21
CA GLY A 94 -5.60 5.90 23.60
C GLY A 94 -4.77 5.57 22.37
N SER A 95 -3.46 5.69 22.50
CA SER A 95 -2.49 5.31 21.47
C SER A 95 -1.73 4.04 21.85
N THR A 96 -1.69 3.71 23.14
CA THR A 96 -1.06 2.51 23.68
C THR A 96 -2.08 1.59 24.35
N ARG A 97 -1.70 0.34 24.58
CA ARG A 97 -2.54 -0.64 25.26
C ARG A 97 -2.89 -0.19 26.68
N GLU A 98 -1.92 0.33 27.40
CA GLU A 98 -2.06 0.78 28.79
C GLU A 98 -3.03 1.98 28.89
N GLU A 99 -2.97 2.91 27.93
CA GLU A 99 -3.92 4.03 27.85
C GLU A 99 -5.34 3.54 27.57
N LEU A 100 -5.49 2.59 26.64
CA LEU A 100 -6.78 1.98 26.33
C LEU A 100 -7.37 1.25 27.54
N GLU A 101 -6.56 0.47 28.26
CA GLU A 101 -6.98 -0.27 29.46
C GLU A 101 -7.37 0.70 30.60
N ALA A 102 -6.56 1.72 30.89
CA ALA A 102 -6.88 2.72 31.91
C ALA A 102 -8.17 3.50 31.58
N HIS A 103 -8.37 3.85 30.31
CA HIS A 103 -9.61 4.50 29.88
C HIS A 103 -10.81 3.56 29.97
N ALA A 104 -10.62 2.29 29.60
CA ALA A 104 -11.65 1.27 29.71
C ALA A 104 -12.07 1.05 31.18
N GLU A 105 -11.12 0.99 32.11
CA GLU A 105 -11.41 0.90 33.55
C GLU A 105 -12.22 2.10 34.05
N THR A 106 -11.92 3.31 33.56
CA THR A 106 -12.67 4.52 33.88
C THR A 106 -14.10 4.47 33.35
N LEU A 107 -14.31 3.89 32.17
CA LEU A 107 -15.63 3.77 31.55
C LEU A 107 -16.46 2.60 32.05
N LYS A 108 -15.82 1.54 32.56
CA LYS A 108 -16.47 0.30 33.01
C LYS A 108 -17.70 0.50 33.90
N PRO A 109 -17.72 1.44 34.88
CA PRO A 109 -18.90 1.69 35.71
C PRO A 109 -20.08 2.36 35.00
N PHE A 110 -19.84 2.99 33.85
CA PHE A 110 -20.84 3.77 33.10
C PHE A 110 -21.45 3.00 31.93
N VAL A 111 -20.82 1.92 31.50
CA VAL A 111 -21.25 1.12 30.33
C VAL A 111 -22.31 0.08 30.71
N THR A 112 -22.28 -0.43 31.95
CA THR A 112 -23.35 -1.30 32.45
C THR A 112 -24.52 -0.45 32.97
N PRO A 113 -25.77 -0.72 32.54
CA PRO A 113 -26.93 -0.02 33.08
C PRO A 113 -27.07 -0.37 34.57
N SER A 114 -26.67 0.55 35.45
CA SER A 114 -26.64 0.33 36.91
C SER A 114 -27.89 0.86 37.64
N GLY A 115 -28.99 1.11 36.92
CA GLY A 115 -30.26 1.59 37.48
C GLY A 115 -31.32 0.51 37.57
N PRO A 116 -32.30 0.62 38.49
CA PRO A 116 -33.48 -0.25 38.47
C PRO A 116 -34.15 -0.14 37.10
N VAL A 117 -34.26 -1.25 36.39
CA VAL A 117 -35.05 -1.34 35.15
C VAL A 117 -36.50 -1.11 35.55
N ALA A 118 -36.98 0.12 35.41
CA ALA A 118 -38.38 0.43 35.60
C ALA A 118 -39.16 -0.33 34.51
N PRO A 119 -40.03 -1.31 34.84
CA PRO A 119 -40.65 -2.19 33.85
C PRO A 119 -41.52 -1.46 32.81
N LYS A 120 -41.86 -0.19 33.07
CA LYS A 120 -42.69 0.68 32.22
C LYS A 120 -41.96 1.91 31.68
N ALA A 121 -40.63 1.95 31.78
CA ALA A 121 -39.85 3.05 31.20
C ALA A 121 -39.93 2.98 29.67
N GLY A 122 -40.72 3.89 29.08
CA GLY A 122 -40.96 3.94 27.64
C GLY A 122 -42.33 3.43 27.22
N ASP A 123 -43.12 2.85 28.13
CA ASP A 123 -44.52 2.58 27.85
C ASP A 123 -45.28 3.89 27.72
N ALA A 124 -45.94 4.08 26.58
CA ALA A 124 -46.97 5.10 26.47
C ALA A 124 -48.06 4.78 27.51
N PRO A 125 -48.61 5.79 28.21
CA PRO A 125 -49.72 5.53 29.12
C PRO A 125 -50.81 4.77 28.36
N GLU A 126 -51.27 3.64 28.92
CA GLU A 126 -52.48 2.99 28.42
C GLU A 126 -53.54 4.08 28.30
N LYS A 127 -54.18 4.19 27.14
CA LYS A 127 -55.37 5.02 26.99
C LYS A 127 -56.39 4.45 27.96
N THR A 128 -56.43 4.98 29.18
CA THR A 128 -57.57 4.80 30.05
C THR A 128 -58.73 5.41 29.27
N SER A 129 -59.66 4.55 28.83
CA SER A 129 -60.98 5.03 28.42
C SER A 129 -61.45 5.87 29.60
N GLY A 130 -61.49 7.19 29.41
CA GLY A 130 -61.76 8.13 30.48
C GLY A 130 -62.97 7.65 31.27
N GLY A 131 -62.86 7.64 32.60
CA GLY A 131 -63.96 7.22 33.47
C GLY A 131 -65.26 7.95 33.10
N GLU A 132 -66.40 7.45 33.56
CA GLU A 132 -67.74 7.98 33.22
C GLU A 132 -67.84 9.51 33.28
N GLU A 133 -67.08 10.16 34.16
CA GLU A 133 -66.96 11.61 34.28
C GLU A 133 -66.39 12.29 33.02
N ILE A 134 -65.39 11.71 32.37
CA ILE A 134 -64.77 12.25 31.14
C ILE A 134 -65.71 12.05 29.94
N GLU A 135 -66.42 10.93 29.89
CA GLU A 135 -67.44 10.68 28.87
C GLU A 135 -68.68 11.58 29.08
N PHE A 136 -69.07 11.85 30.33
CA PHE A 136 -70.13 12.79 30.66
C PHE A 136 -69.78 14.22 30.23
N VAL A 137 -68.56 14.68 30.53
CA VAL A 137 -68.08 16.01 30.11
C VAL A 137 -68.01 16.13 28.59
N ARG A 138 -67.57 15.07 27.88
CA ARG A 138 -67.61 15.03 26.41
C ARG A 138 -69.03 15.07 25.85
N GLY A 139 -69.98 14.38 26.49
CA GLY A 139 -71.39 14.43 26.11
C GLY A 139 -72.04 15.81 26.32
N LEU A 140 -71.57 16.57 27.31
CA LEU A 140 -72.09 17.89 27.65
C LEU A 140 -71.51 19.02 26.78
N PHE A 141 -70.22 18.94 26.45
CA PHE A 141 -69.47 20.03 25.81
C PHE A 141 -68.89 19.69 24.42
N GLY A 142 -69.06 18.46 23.93
CA GLY A 142 -68.47 18.00 22.66
C GLY A 142 -69.38 18.01 21.44
N ARG A 143 -70.56 18.65 21.51
CA ARG A 143 -71.54 18.69 20.41
C ARG A 143 -71.58 20.07 19.77
N GLU A 144 -70.79 20.24 18.71
CA GLU A 144 -71.09 21.08 17.54
C GLU A 144 -70.89 20.27 16.27
#